data_AF-A0A2E1P098-F1
#
_entry.id   AF-A0A2E1P098-F1
#
_cell.length_a   1.000
_cell.length_b   1.000
_cell.length_c   1.000
_cell.angle_alpha   90.00
_cell.angle_beta   90.00
_cell.angle_gamma   90.00
#
_symmetry.space_group_name_H-M   'P 1'
#
loop_
_entity.id
_entity.type
_entity.pdbx_description
1 polymer ?
#
loop_
_entity_poly.entity_id
_entity_poly.type
_entity_poly.pdbx_seq_one_letter_code
_entity_poly.pdbx_strand_id
1 'polypeptide(L)'
;MNKESILWLIITVAALSGLAFLLGQSDGSPPFNTADERHALANECVGGHSGLAEHYHPVVVISVLGENIDVPGNVGLNDPGCSMRPLHTHDTSGKIHVEFKETGIEAPLEAFFDIWGKHMDETGFDDHRVDENHEFLMFLNNYSYDDNGNMVVNPSTREQVYDFENLILEDKQYIELVYREKA
;
A
#
# COMPACT_ATOMS: atom_id res chain seq x y z
N MET A 1 34.21 43.31 13.23
CA MET A 1 34.02 41.89 12.87
C MET A 1 35.32 41.40 12.25
N ASN A 2 35.93 40.31 12.76
CA ASN A 2 37.20 39.82 12.21
C ASN A 2 36.95 39.10 10.87
N LYS A 3 38.02 38.90 10.07
CA LYS A 3 37.91 38.31 8.74
C LYS A 3 37.26 36.91 8.75
N GLU A 4 37.45 36.17 9.83
CA GLU A 4 36.86 34.84 10.02
C GLU A 4 35.36 34.92 10.28
N SER A 5 34.90 35.83 11.12
CA SER A 5 33.48 36.07 11.35
C SER A 5 32.77 36.55 10.08
N ILE A 6 33.45 37.33 9.23
CA ILE A 6 32.92 37.74 7.92
C ILE A 6 32.81 36.54 6.99
N LEU A 7 33.83 35.67 6.95
CA LEU A 7 33.82 34.46 6.12
C LEU A 7 32.68 33.51 6.52
N TRP A 8 32.54 33.21 7.81
CA TRP A 8 31.47 32.33 8.30
C TRP A 8 30.09 32.90 8.06
N LEU A 9 29.91 34.22 8.22
CA LEU A 9 28.64 34.89 7.90
C LEU A 9 28.27 34.71 6.42
N ILE A 10 29.22 34.87 5.50
CA ILE A 10 28.99 34.69 4.06
C ILE A 10 28.61 33.24 3.75
N ILE A 11 29.30 32.27 4.33
CA ILE A 11 29.00 30.83 4.14
C ILE A 11 27.58 30.52 4.63
N THR A 12 27.21 30.98 5.83
CA THR A 12 25.87 30.74 6.38
C THR A 12 24.78 31.39 5.54
N VAL A 13 24.98 32.63 5.09
CA VAL A 13 24.01 33.32 4.22
C VAL A 13 23.89 32.60 2.86
N ALA A 14 24.98 32.12 2.28
CA ALA A 14 24.96 31.36 1.03
C ALA A 14 24.24 30.01 1.20
N ALA A 15 24.50 29.29 2.30
CA ALA A 15 23.84 28.03 2.62
C ALA A 15 22.33 28.22 2.85
N LEU A 16 21.93 29.23 3.62
CA LEU A 16 20.53 29.56 3.86
C LEU A 16 19.81 30.00 2.58
N SER A 17 20.48 30.77 1.72
CA SER A 17 19.93 31.18 0.42
C SER A 17 19.79 30.00 -0.53
N GLY A 18 20.77 29.09 -0.56
CA GLY A 18 20.70 27.84 -1.32
C GLY A 18 19.58 26.94 -0.82
N LEU A 19 19.43 26.78 0.49
CA LEU A 19 18.33 26.03 1.09
C LEU A 19 16.97 26.67 0.78
N ALA A 20 16.84 28.00 0.91
CA ALA A 20 15.60 28.71 0.57
C ALA A 20 15.25 28.61 -0.91
N PHE A 21 16.25 28.61 -1.80
CA PHE A 21 16.05 28.40 -3.24
C PHE A 21 15.60 26.96 -3.53
N LEU A 22 16.21 25.96 -2.90
CA LEU A 22 15.80 24.56 -3.03
C LEU A 22 14.37 24.33 -2.50
N LEU A 23 14.04 24.93 -1.34
CA LEU A 23 12.68 24.89 -0.80
C LEU A 23 11.67 25.67 -1.66
N GLY A 24 12.11 26.72 -2.36
CA GLY A 24 11.27 27.50 -3.28
C GLY A 24 11.11 26.86 -4.66
N GLN A 25 12.01 25.95 -5.06
CA GLN A 25 11.82 25.10 -6.24
C GLN A 25 11.00 23.85 -5.95
N SER A 26 10.87 23.47 -4.68
CA SER A 26 9.90 22.44 -4.29
C SER A 26 8.51 23.04 -4.50
N ASP A 27 7.81 22.54 -5.51
CA ASP A 27 6.39 22.79 -5.75
C ASP A 27 5.49 22.08 -4.71
N GLY A 28 6.10 21.43 -3.71
CA GLY A 28 5.40 20.61 -2.71
C GLY A 28 4.89 19.29 -3.26
N SER A 29 5.16 18.98 -4.54
CA SER A 29 4.78 17.72 -5.15
C SER A 29 5.77 16.65 -4.69
N PRO A 30 5.31 15.48 -4.20
CA PRO A 30 6.19 14.34 -3.97
C PRO A 30 6.89 13.96 -5.29
N PRO A 31 8.06 13.28 -5.24
CA PRO A 31 8.69 12.75 -6.44
C PRO A 31 7.67 11.91 -7.21
N PHE A 32 7.56 12.16 -8.53
CA PHE A 32 6.65 11.45 -9.42
C PHE A 32 6.79 9.94 -9.22
N ASN A 33 5.72 9.35 -8.76
CA ASN A 33 5.59 7.94 -8.49
C ASN A 33 4.61 7.38 -9.52
N THR A 34 4.77 6.15 -9.99
CA THR A 34 3.79 5.52 -10.87
C THR A 34 2.40 5.34 -10.21
N ALA A 35 2.28 5.62 -8.89
CA ALA A 35 1.01 5.92 -8.20
C ALA A 35 0.68 7.43 -8.11
N ASP A 36 0.94 8.21 -9.16
CA ASP A 36 0.66 9.65 -9.17
C ASP A 36 -0.86 9.96 -9.18
N GLU A 37 -1.69 8.99 -9.56
CA GLU A 37 -3.15 9.10 -9.51
C GLU A 37 -3.78 8.00 -8.63
N ARG A 38 -4.35 8.42 -7.50
CA ARG A 38 -5.12 7.56 -6.59
C ARG A 38 -6.30 6.92 -7.34
N HIS A 39 -6.39 5.59 -7.31
CA HIS A 39 -7.46 4.82 -7.91
C HIS A 39 -8.85 5.32 -7.47
N ALA A 40 -9.82 5.36 -8.39
CA ALA A 40 -11.13 5.97 -8.12
C ALA A 40 -11.83 5.36 -6.91
N LEU A 41 -11.75 4.02 -6.73
CA LEU A 41 -12.33 3.33 -5.58
C LEU A 41 -11.73 3.76 -4.24
N ALA A 42 -10.49 4.22 -4.22
CA ALA A 42 -9.85 4.73 -3.01
C ALA A 42 -10.49 6.05 -2.53
N ASN A 43 -11.22 6.76 -3.41
CA ASN A 43 -11.95 7.99 -3.07
C ASN A 43 -13.41 7.74 -2.68
N GLU A 44 -13.93 6.54 -2.91
CA GLU A 44 -15.31 6.18 -2.62
C GLU A 44 -15.58 6.06 -1.11
N CYS A 45 -16.85 6.14 -0.74
CA CYS A 45 -17.28 6.00 0.64
C CYS A 45 -18.52 5.14 0.78
N VAL A 46 -18.37 3.98 1.44
CA VAL A 46 -19.51 3.11 1.77
C VAL A 46 -20.21 3.58 3.05
N GLY A 47 -19.44 4.18 3.98
CA GLY A 47 -19.95 4.85 5.17
C GLY A 47 -20.34 3.95 6.34
N GLY A 48 -20.49 2.64 6.11
CA GLY A 48 -20.77 1.63 7.13
C GLY A 48 -21.23 0.31 6.49
N HIS A 49 -21.42 -0.73 7.31
CA HIS A 49 -21.72 -2.09 6.84
C HIS A 49 -23.18 -2.34 6.44
N SER A 50 -23.99 -1.30 6.26
CA SER A 50 -25.43 -1.41 5.99
C SER A 50 -25.75 -1.22 4.52
N GLY A 51 -26.62 -2.07 3.98
CA GLY A 51 -27.06 -1.97 2.58
C GLY A 51 -25.98 -2.35 1.56
N LEU A 52 -25.08 -3.25 1.95
CA LEU A 52 -24.07 -3.81 1.06
C LEU A 52 -24.69 -4.84 0.13
N ALA A 53 -24.31 -4.78 -1.15
CA ALA A 53 -24.65 -5.79 -2.15
C ALA A 53 -23.54 -6.83 -2.29
N GLU A 54 -22.29 -6.44 -2.06
CA GLU A 54 -21.12 -7.32 -2.06
C GLU A 54 -20.29 -7.12 -0.81
N HIS A 55 -19.82 -8.24 -0.26
CA HIS A 55 -18.93 -8.28 0.90
C HIS A 55 -18.08 -9.55 0.84
N TYR A 56 -16.78 -9.40 0.69
CA TYR A 56 -15.84 -10.53 0.66
C TYR A 56 -14.49 -10.18 1.29
N HIS A 57 -13.69 -11.22 1.57
CA HIS A 57 -12.47 -11.11 2.38
C HIS A 57 -11.25 -11.73 1.68
N PRO A 58 -10.49 -10.97 0.89
CA PRO A 58 -9.12 -11.34 0.55
C PRO A 58 -8.19 -11.03 1.74
N VAL A 59 -7.03 -11.67 1.76
CA VAL A 59 -5.98 -11.46 2.75
C VAL A 59 -4.70 -11.13 2.02
N VAL A 60 -4.01 -10.07 2.42
CA VAL A 60 -2.68 -9.72 1.92
C VAL A 60 -1.64 -9.87 3.02
N VAL A 61 -0.53 -10.51 2.70
CA VAL A 61 0.63 -10.66 3.58
C VAL A 61 1.86 -10.18 2.83
N ILE A 62 2.65 -9.35 3.49
CA ILE A 62 3.82 -8.71 2.92
C ILE A 62 5.05 -9.20 3.66
N SER A 63 6.05 -9.68 2.93
CA SER A 63 7.36 -10.01 3.46
C SER A 63 8.43 -9.18 2.78
N VAL A 64 9.29 -8.56 3.59
CA VAL A 64 10.45 -7.79 3.14
C VAL A 64 11.69 -8.42 3.77
N LEU A 65 12.61 -8.91 2.93
CA LEU A 65 13.87 -9.52 3.33
C LEU A 65 13.70 -10.66 4.35
N GLY A 66 12.60 -11.42 4.24
CA GLY A 66 12.28 -12.55 5.11
C GLY A 66 11.54 -12.18 6.40
N GLU A 67 11.29 -10.89 6.65
CA GLU A 67 10.48 -10.42 7.77
C GLU A 67 9.07 -10.05 7.29
N ASN A 68 8.05 -10.36 8.09
CA ASN A 68 6.67 -9.97 7.77
C ASN A 68 6.43 -8.52 8.17
N ILE A 69 5.79 -7.76 7.28
CA ILE A 69 5.33 -6.40 7.54
C ILE A 69 3.85 -6.45 7.88
N ASP A 70 3.50 -5.88 9.03
CA ASP A 70 2.10 -5.77 9.45
C ASP A 70 1.35 -4.80 8.52
N VAL A 71 0.22 -5.28 7.98
CA VAL A 71 -0.82 -4.40 7.44
C VAL A 71 -1.52 -3.77 8.66
N PRO A 72 -1.60 -2.45 8.80
CA PRO A 72 -2.26 -1.83 9.94
C PRO A 72 -3.74 -2.17 10.00
N GLY A 73 -4.27 -2.24 11.22
CA GLY A 73 -5.71 -2.17 11.43
C GLY A 73 -6.24 -0.76 11.18
N ASN A 74 -7.54 -0.66 10.89
CA ASN A 74 -8.25 0.60 10.62
C ASN A 74 -7.78 1.35 9.36
N VAL A 75 -7.12 0.66 8.41
CA VAL A 75 -6.89 1.24 7.08
C VAL A 75 -8.25 1.53 6.46
N GLY A 76 -8.44 2.74 5.92
CA GLY A 76 -9.69 3.16 5.29
C GLY A 76 -10.86 3.44 6.26
N LEU A 77 -10.61 3.48 7.57
CA LEU A 77 -11.61 3.85 8.57
C LEU A 77 -11.39 5.29 9.06
N ASN A 78 -12.48 6.05 9.18
CA ASN A 78 -12.48 7.44 9.67
C ASN A 78 -11.58 8.40 8.87
N ASP A 79 -11.45 8.17 7.57
CA ASP A 79 -10.82 9.10 6.64
C ASP A 79 -11.55 10.46 6.62
N PRO A 80 -10.85 11.56 6.32
CA PRO A 80 -11.50 12.86 6.12
C PRO A 80 -12.63 12.77 5.07
N GLY A 81 -13.86 13.08 5.50
CA GLY A 81 -15.04 13.02 4.63
C GLY A 81 -15.61 11.63 4.41
N CYS A 82 -15.03 10.58 5.02
CA CYS A 82 -15.54 9.22 4.90
C CYS A 82 -15.33 8.37 6.16
N SER A 83 -16.40 7.87 6.77
CA SER A 83 -16.28 6.96 7.93
C SER A 83 -15.70 5.60 7.57
N MET A 84 -15.93 5.09 6.36
CA MET A 84 -15.48 3.78 5.93
C MET A 84 -15.35 3.69 4.41
N ARG A 85 -14.13 3.43 3.94
CA ARG A 85 -13.78 3.17 2.54
C ARG A 85 -14.24 1.77 2.11
N PRO A 86 -14.48 1.55 0.80
CA PRO A 86 -14.93 0.24 0.32
C PRO A 86 -13.92 -0.89 0.57
N LEU A 87 -12.62 -0.59 0.55
CA LEU A 87 -11.57 -1.52 0.94
C LEU A 87 -10.96 -1.03 2.25
N HIS A 88 -11.07 -1.83 3.33
CA HIS A 88 -10.60 -1.42 4.66
C HIS A 88 -10.16 -2.62 5.50
N THR A 89 -9.44 -2.36 6.58
CA THR A 89 -9.06 -3.38 7.58
C THR A 89 -9.62 -3.02 8.95
N HIS A 90 -9.92 -4.02 9.78
CA HIS A 90 -10.27 -3.81 11.19
C HIS A 90 -9.12 -4.12 12.14
N ASP A 91 -8.18 -4.95 11.73
CA ASP A 91 -7.06 -5.43 12.55
C ASP A 91 -5.80 -5.63 11.70
N THR A 92 -4.75 -6.16 12.32
CA THR A 92 -3.44 -6.34 11.68
C THR A 92 -3.26 -7.68 10.96
N SER A 93 -4.33 -8.45 10.74
CA SER A 93 -4.24 -9.76 10.09
C SER A 93 -3.98 -9.69 8.58
N GLY A 94 -4.06 -8.49 7.98
CA GLY A 94 -4.02 -8.31 6.53
C GLY A 94 -5.32 -8.68 5.82
N LYS A 95 -6.39 -9.02 6.56
CA LYS A 95 -7.73 -9.23 5.99
C LYS A 95 -8.32 -7.91 5.53
N ILE A 96 -8.52 -7.80 4.23
CA ILE A 96 -9.19 -6.66 3.62
C ILE A 96 -10.68 -6.99 3.57
N HIS A 97 -11.50 -6.06 4.03
CA HIS A 97 -12.93 -6.05 3.82
C HIS A 97 -13.18 -5.32 2.52
N VAL A 98 -13.66 -6.04 1.50
CA VAL A 98 -14.12 -5.43 0.26
C VAL A 98 -15.63 -5.37 0.30
N GLU A 99 -16.17 -4.14 0.36
CA GLU A 99 -17.58 -3.87 0.61
C GLU A 99 -18.09 -2.85 -0.40
N PHE A 100 -19.18 -3.20 -1.10
CA PHE A 100 -19.82 -2.33 -2.08
C PHE A 100 -21.34 -2.30 -1.93
N LYS A 101 -21.96 -1.17 -2.29
CA LYS A 101 -23.43 -1.00 -2.33
C LYS A 101 -24.06 -1.53 -3.62
N GLU A 102 -23.23 -1.86 -4.61
CA GLU A 102 -23.61 -2.37 -5.92
C GLU A 102 -22.83 -3.65 -6.21
N THR A 103 -23.30 -4.44 -7.18
CA THR A 103 -22.66 -5.71 -7.58
C THR A 103 -21.79 -5.53 -8.83
N GLY A 104 -20.76 -6.36 -8.98
CA GLY A 104 -19.93 -6.42 -10.18
C GLY A 104 -18.87 -5.31 -10.24
N ILE A 105 -18.48 -4.76 -9.09
CA ILE A 105 -17.38 -3.81 -9.00
C ILE A 105 -16.08 -4.60 -8.86
N GLU A 106 -15.22 -4.50 -9.87
CA GLU A 106 -13.88 -5.06 -9.81
C GLU A 106 -12.99 -4.15 -8.95
N ALA A 107 -12.42 -4.73 -7.89
CA ALA A 107 -11.56 -4.02 -6.96
C ALA A 107 -10.10 -4.45 -7.16
N PRO A 108 -9.26 -3.64 -7.83
CA PRO A 108 -7.85 -3.96 -7.97
C PRO A 108 -7.12 -3.77 -6.63
N LEU A 109 -6.05 -4.54 -6.42
CA LEU A 109 -5.24 -4.50 -5.21
C LEU A 109 -4.65 -3.10 -4.96
N GLU A 110 -4.29 -2.36 -6.01
CA GLU A 110 -3.80 -0.98 -5.89
C GLU A 110 -4.76 -0.06 -5.11
N ALA A 111 -6.08 -0.25 -5.27
CA ALA A 111 -7.05 0.59 -4.60
C ALA A 111 -6.95 0.47 -3.07
N PHE A 112 -6.57 -0.70 -2.55
CA PHE A 112 -6.32 -0.89 -1.14
C PHE A 112 -5.03 -0.18 -0.70
N PHE A 113 -3.95 -0.32 -1.45
CA PHE A 113 -2.67 0.32 -1.15
C PHE A 113 -2.76 1.85 -1.19
N ASP A 114 -3.56 2.40 -2.10
CA ASP A 114 -3.89 3.83 -2.17
C ASP A 114 -4.69 4.33 -0.96
N ILE A 115 -5.62 3.53 -0.45
CA ILE A 115 -6.34 3.84 0.80
C ILE A 115 -5.38 3.81 1.98
N TRP A 116 -4.47 2.83 2.00
CA TRP A 116 -3.42 2.74 3.01
C TRP A 116 -2.40 3.88 2.90
N GLY A 117 -2.23 4.47 1.72
CA GLY A 117 -1.23 5.50 1.46
C GLY A 117 0.17 4.88 1.30
N LYS A 118 0.24 3.64 0.83
CA LYS A 118 1.48 2.96 0.49
C LYS A 118 1.51 2.75 -1.01
N HIS A 119 2.65 3.02 -1.60
CA HIS A 119 2.83 2.70 -3.00
C HIS A 119 3.12 1.20 -3.16
N MET A 120 2.47 0.55 -4.11
CA MET A 120 2.75 -0.83 -4.48
C MET A 120 2.45 -1.01 -5.97
N ASP A 121 3.43 -1.49 -6.71
CA ASP A 121 3.31 -1.87 -8.12
C ASP A 121 4.28 -3.02 -8.43
N GLU A 122 4.35 -3.45 -9.68
CA GLU A 122 5.29 -4.48 -10.13
C GLU A 122 6.77 -4.19 -9.80
N THR A 123 7.14 -2.95 -9.49
CA THR A 123 8.50 -2.55 -9.15
C THR A 123 8.82 -2.65 -7.65
N GLY A 124 7.83 -2.87 -6.79
CA GLY A 124 8.07 -3.04 -5.36
C GLY A 124 6.95 -2.57 -4.43
N PHE A 125 7.31 -2.39 -3.17
CA PHE A 125 6.42 -1.94 -2.10
C PHE A 125 7.09 -0.83 -1.28
N ASP A 126 6.44 0.33 -1.21
CA ASP A 126 6.87 1.50 -0.44
C ASP A 126 8.29 1.96 -0.80
N ASP A 127 9.24 1.89 0.12
CA ASP A 127 10.66 2.23 -0.13
C ASP A 127 11.47 1.04 -0.66
N HIS A 128 10.88 -0.17 -0.73
CA HIS A 128 11.55 -1.39 -1.17
C HIS A 128 11.32 -1.63 -2.66
N ARG A 129 12.33 -1.27 -3.47
CA ARG A 129 12.26 -1.26 -4.94
C ARG A 129 13.21 -2.24 -5.57
N VAL A 130 12.74 -2.94 -6.60
CA VAL A 130 13.53 -3.90 -7.37
C VAL A 130 14.79 -3.22 -7.91
N ASP A 131 15.93 -3.89 -7.74
CA ASP A 131 17.23 -3.41 -8.18
C ASP A 131 18.09 -4.58 -8.75
N GLU A 132 19.41 -4.38 -8.86
CA GLU A 132 20.32 -5.42 -9.34
C GLU A 132 20.29 -6.69 -8.46
N ASN A 133 20.10 -6.54 -7.15
CA ASN A 133 20.23 -7.60 -6.14
C ASN A 133 18.89 -8.06 -5.55
N HIS A 134 17.81 -7.28 -5.70
CA HIS A 134 16.51 -7.57 -5.11
C HIS A 134 15.42 -7.79 -6.16
N GLU A 135 14.44 -8.62 -5.82
CA GLU A 135 13.25 -8.88 -6.61
C GLU A 135 11.98 -8.74 -5.75
N PHE A 136 10.86 -8.43 -6.42
CA PHE A 136 9.53 -8.36 -5.81
C PHE A 136 8.63 -9.38 -6.52
N LEU A 137 8.04 -10.28 -5.74
CA LEU A 137 7.29 -11.42 -6.24
C LEU A 137 5.89 -11.41 -5.64
N MET A 138 4.90 -11.75 -6.46
CA MET A 138 3.53 -11.95 -6.02
C MET A 138 3.17 -13.43 -6.15
N PHE A 139 2.55 -13.98 -5.10
CA PHE A 139 1.94 -15.30 -5.16
C PHE A 139 0.49 -15.24 -4.71
N LEU A 140 -0.35 -15.99 -5.39
CA LEU A 140 -1.72 -16.21 -5.00
C LEU A 140 -1.89 -17.59 -4.41
N ASN A 141 -2.78 -17.64 -3.44
CA ASN A 141 -3.24 -18.86 -2.85
C ASN A 141 -4.73 -18.69 -2.45
N ASN A 142 -5.37 -19.79 -2.07
CA ASN A 142 -6.71 -19.75 -1.50
C ASN A 142 -6.66 -20.23 -0.05
N TYR A 143 -7.44 -19.58 0.79
CA TYR A 143 -7.62 -20.01 2.17
C TYR A 143 -9.03 -20.58 2.40
N SER A 144 -9.14 -21.42 3.42
CA SER A 144 -10.41 -21.90 3.97
C SER A 144 -10.41 -21.73 5.48
N TYR A 145 -11.50 -22.13 6.12
CA TYR A 145 -11.58 -22.21 7.58
C TYR A 145 -11.66 -23.67 8.01
N ASP A 146 -10.92 -24.04 9.04
CA ASP A 146 -11.07 -25.34 9.70
C ASP A 146 -12.34 -25.39 10.57
N ASP A 147 -12.61 -26.56 11.17
CA ASP A 147 -13.78 -26.76 12.05
C ASP A 147 -13.79 -25.85 13.28
N ASN A 148 -12.64 -25.28 13.66
CA ASN A 148 -12.48 -24.37 14.77
C ASN A 148 -12.57 -22.89 14.34
N GLY A 149 -12.77 -22.63 13.04
CA GLY A 149 -12.81 -21.28 12.47
C GLY A 149 -11.43 -20.64 12.26
N ASN A 150 -10.34 -21.41 12.33
CA ASN A 150 -9.00 -20.90 12.01
C ASN A 150 -8.80 -20.88 10.50
N MET A 151 -8.14 -19.84 10.00
CA MET A 151 -7.76 -19.75 8.60
C MET A 151 -6.69 -20.81 8.28
N VAL A 152 -6.90 -21.54 7.19
CA VAL A 152 -5.96 -22.53 6.65
C VAL A 152 -5.67 -22.18 5.21
N VAL A 153 -4.40 -21.91 4.91
CA VAL A 153 -3.93 -21.66 3.54
C VAL A 153 -3.55 -23.00 2.92
N ASN A 154 -4.05 -23.29 1.72
CA ASN A 154 -3.74 -24.54 1.04
C ASN A 154 -2.43 -24.41 0.23
N PRO A 155 -1.29 -24.98 0.65
CA PRO A 155 -0.03 -24.80 -0.07
C PRO A 155 -0.05 -25.35 -1.51
N SER A 156 -0.98 -26.25 -1.84
CA SER A 156 -1.09 -26.82 -3.19
C SER A 156 -1.73 -25.88 -4.23
N THR A 157 -2.41 -24.82 -3.78
CA THR A 157 -3.01 -23.79 -4.66
C THR A 157 -2.11 -22.57 -4.85
N ARG A 158 -0.87 -22.63 -4.36
CA ARG A 158 0.08 -21.53 -4.48
C ARG A 158 0.58 -21.39 -5.91
N GLU A 159 0.30 -20.24 -6.52
CA GLU A 159 0.72 -19.88 -7.88
C GLU A 159 1.47 -18.55 -7.86
N GLN A 160 2.55 -18.43 -8.64
CA GLN A 160 3.18 -17.14 -8.85
C GLN A 160 2.45 -16.39 -9.96
N VAL A 161 2.05 -15.15 -9.68
CA VAL A 161 1.36 -14.29 -10.64
C VAL A 161 2.13 -12.99 -10.83
N TYR A 162 1.67 -12.16 -11.77
CA TYR A 162 2.37 -10.93 -12.19
C TYR A 162 1.42 -9.75 -12.35
N ASP A 163 0.20 -9.83 -11.82
CA ASP A 163 -0.83 -8.80 -11.98
C ASP A 163 -0.59 -7.56 -11.10
N PHE A 164 0.08 -7.73 -9.95
CA PHE A 164 0.49 -6.66 -9.03
C PHE A 164 -0.62 -5.65 -8.71
N GLU A 165 -0.45 -4.39 -9.12
CA GLU A 165 -1.41 -3.31 -8.92
C GLU A 165 -2.78 -3.63 -9.54
N ASN A 166 -2.80 -4.38 -10.65
CA ASN A 166 -3.99 -4.73 -11.42
C ASN A 166 -4.69 -6.00 -10.92
N LEU A 167 -4.18 -6.66 -9.88
CA LEU A 167 -4.78 -7.89 -9.36
C LEU A 167 -6.21 -7.61 -8.86
N ILE A 168 -7.22 -8.17 -9.53
CA ILE A 168 -8.60 -8.08 -9.05
C ILE A 168 -8.78 -8.98 -7.84
N LEU A 169 -9.30 -8.39 -6.77
CA LEU A 169 -9.54 -9.06 -5.50
C LEU A 169 -10.75 -9.99 -5.57
N GLU A 170 -10.57 -11.21 -5.04
CA GLU A 170 -11.62 -12.21 -4.94
C GLU A 170 -11.80 -12.72 -3.51
N ASP A 171 -12.96 -13.32 -3.21
CA ASP A 171 -13.22 -13.90 -1.89
C ASP A 171 -12.24 -15.06 -1.60
N LYS A 172 -11.75 -15.10 -0.35
CA LYS A 172 -10.83 -16.15 0.15
C LYS A 172 -9.48 -16.25 -0.55
N GLN A 173 -9.12 -15.22 -1.30
CA GLN A 173 -7.80 -15.09 -1.87
C GLN A 173 -6.78 -14.78 -0.76
N TYR A 174 -5.62 -15.41 -0.84
CA TYR A 174 -4.47 -15.17 0.04
C TYR A 174 -3.29 -14.72 -0.83
N ILE A 175 -2.94 -13.45 -0.69
CA ILE A 175 -2.00 -12.73 -1.55
C ILE A 175 -0.69 -12.57 -0.79
N GLU A 176 0.38 -13.16 -1.29
CA GLU A 176 1.73 -13.02 -0.75
C GLU A 176 2.52 -12.04 -1.62
N LEU A 177 2.96 -10.93 -1.03
CA LEU A 177 3.89 -9.97 -1.63
C LEU A 177 5.26 -10.16 -0.99
N VAL A 178 6.28 -10.51 -1.78
CA VAL A 178 7.58 -10.92 -1.27
C VAL A 178 8.69 -10.10 -1.92
N TYR A 179 9.28 -9.19 -1.17
CA TYR A 179 10.51 -8.50 -1.53
C TYR A 179 11.72 -9.23 -0.93
N ARG A 180 12.66 -9.69 -1.75
CA ARG A 180 13.82 -10.48 -1.30
C ARG A 180 15.07 -10.26 -2.13
N GLU A 181 16.22 -10.72 -1.64
CA GLU A 181 17.43 -10.88 -2.46
C GLU A 181 17.21 -11.94 -3.54
N LYS A 182 17.77 -11.72 -4.73
CA LYS A 182 17.77 -12.70 -5.82
C LYS A 182 18.61 -13.92 -5.45
N ALA A 183 18.18 -15.08 -5.92
CA ALA A 183 18.87 -16.35 -5.74
C ALA A 183 20.17 -16.47 -6.55
#